data_AF-A0A945SGY6-F1
#
_entry.id   AF-A0A945SGY6-F1
#
_cell.length_a   1.000
_cell.length_b   1.000
_cell.length_c   1.000
_cell.angle_alpha   90.00
_cell.angle_beta   90.00
_cell.angle_gamma   90.00
#
_symmetry.space_group_name_H-M   'P 1'
#
loop_
_entity.id
_entity.type
_entity.pdbx_description
1 polymer ?
#
loop_
_entity_poly.entity_id
_entity_poly.type
_entity_poly.pdbx_seq_one_letter_code
_entity_poly.pdbx_strand_id
1 'polypeptide(L)'
;MKSLAPWALIALSAVSPFTTIPPPPAATWTWPTQGPHEILRDYRAPATPWGAGHRGLDIRASSQDLFAPTSGVVSYSGFVVNRGVLTVLTDTG
;
A
#
# COMPACT_ATOMS: atom_id res chain seq x y z
N MET A 1 -44.58 51.86 -35.38
CA MET A 1 -43.11 51.71 -35.34
C MET A 1 -42.70 51.39 -33.90
N LYS A 2 -41.73 50.49 -33.74
CA LYS A 2 -41.01 50.08 -32.50
C LYS A 2 -41.61 48.88 -31.73
N SER A 3 -41.20 47.71 -32.22
CA SER A 3 -41.05 46.42 -31.54
C SER A 3 -40.31 46.53 -30.21
N LEU A 4 -40.72 45.73 -29.22
CA LEU A 4 -39.96 45.45 -28.00
C LEU A 4 -39.65 43.94 -27.95
N ALA A 5 -38.37 43.60 -27.94
CA ALA A 5 -37.85 42.24 -28.04
C ALA A 5 -37.97 41.46 -26.71
N PRO A 6 -38.10 40.12 -26.76
CA PRO A 6 -38.12 39.28 -25.57
C PRO A 6 -36.69 39.05 -25.07
N TRP A 7 -36.42 39.54 -23.86
CA TRP A 7 -35.27 39.23 -23.03
C TRP A 7 -34.97 37.72 -23.00
N ALA A 8 -33.92 37.31 -23.68
CA ALA A 8 -33.42 35.94 -23.63
C ALA A 8 -32.79 35.68 -22.26
N LEU A 9 -33.38 34.78 -21.48
CA LEU A 9 -32.74 34.21 -20.30
C LEU A 9 -31.60 33.31 -20.74
N ILE A 10 -30.36 33.78 -20.57
CA ILE A 10 -29.16 32.96 -20.72
C ILE A 10 -29.09 32.04 -19.49
N ALA A 11 -29.44 30.76 -19.68
CA ALA A 11 -29.20 29.74 -18.66
C ALA A 11 -27.69 29.51 -18.56
N LEU A 12 -27.09 29.94 -17.45
CA LEU A 12 -25.68 29.73 -17.16
C LEU A 12 -25.48 28.26 -16.74
N SER A 13 -25.07 27.40 -17.66
CA SER A 13 -24.66 26.03 -17.33
C SER A 13 -23.42 26.10 -16.44
N ALA A 14 -23.58 25.75 -15.15
CA ALA A 14 -22.45 25.58 -14.25
C ALA A 14 -21.61 24.38 -14.72
N VAL A 15 -20.43 24.65 -15.26
CA VAL A 15 -19.44 23.61 -15.53
C VAL A 15 -18.87 23.21 -14.18
N SER A 16 -19.33 22.09 -13.62
CA SER A 16 -18.73 21.53 -12.41
C SER A 16 -17.32 21.06 -12.76
N PRO A 17 -16.25 21.61 -12.17
CA PRO A 17 -14.92 21.06 -12.37
C PRO A 17 -14.88 19.70 -11.69
N PHE A 18 -14.81 18.63 -12.49
CA PHE A 18 -14.36 17.35 -11.97
C PHE A 18 -12.87 17.48 -11.68
N THR A 19 -12.50 17.58 -10.41
CA THR A 19 -11.11 17.47 -10.01
C THR A 19 -10.70 16.01 -10.13
N THR A 20 -9.98 15.66 -11.20
CA THR A 20 -9.34 14.35 -11.31
C THR A 20 -8.28 14.23 -10.22
N ILE A 21 -8.55 13.40 -9.22
CA ILE A 21 -7.52 13.03 -8.23
C ILE A 21 -6.55 12.07 -8.96
N PRO A 22 -5.25 12.39 -9.06
CA PRO A 22 -4.28 11.47 -9.64
C PRO A 22 -4.27 10.18 -8.84
N PRO A 23 -4.11 9.00 -9.49
CA PRO A 23 -4.03 7.75 -8.76
C PRO A 23 -2.86 7.80 -7.77
N PRO A 24 -2.96 7.10 -6.63
CA PRO A 24 -1.84 6.99 -5.72
C PRO A 24 -0.62 6.40 -6.46
N PRO A 25 0.61 6.75 -6.05
CA PRO A 25 1.80 6.14 -6.62
C PRO A 25 1.71 4.61 -6.49
N ALA A 26 2.32 3.90 -7.44
CA ALA A 26 2.40 2.45 -7.37
C ALA A 26 3.01 2.03 -6.03
N ALA A 27 2.37 1.09 -5.35
CA ALA A 27 2.89 0.55 -4.10
C ALA A 27 4.29 -0.01 -4.38
N THR A 28 5.28 0.47 -3.64
CA THR A 28 6.67 0.00 -3.79
C THR A 28 6.76 -1.49 -3.45
N TRP A 29 5.89 -1.98 -2.55
CA TRP A 29 5.89 -3.32 -2.00
C TRP A 29 4.50 -3.95 -2.17
N THR A 30 4.45 -5.22 -2.52
CA THR A 30 3.25 -6.06 -2.59
C THR A 30 3.11 -6.91 -1.33
N TRP A 31 1.94 -7.50 -1.13
CA TRP A 31 1.69 -8.37 0.01
C TRP A 31 2.34 -9.74 -0.18
N PRO A 32 2.98 -10.31 0.86
CA PRO A 32 3.61 -11.63 0.76
C PRO A 32 2.60 -12.78 0.82
N THR A 33 1.33 -12.51 1.10
CA THR A 33 0.25 -13.51 1.22
C THR A 33 -0.86 -13.19 0.23
N GLN A 34 -1.62 -14.21 -0.19
CA GLN A 34 -2.82 -14.02 -1.00
C GLN A 34 -4.06 -13.78 -0.13
N GLY A 35 -5.10 -13.21 -0.74
CA GLY A 35 -6.41 -13.04 -0.12
C GLY A 35 -6.48 -11.84 0.83
N PRO A 36 -7.41 -11.84 1.80
CA PRO A 36 -7.49 -10.77 2.79
C PRO A 36 -6.21 -10.69 3.64
N HIS A 37 -5.58 -9.52 3.67
CA HIS A 37 -4.35 -9.29 4.43
C HIS A 37 -4.67 -8.94 5.89
N GLU A 38 -4.90 -9.97 6.70
CA GLU A 38 -5.16 -9.81 8.14
C GLU A 38 -3.85 -9.67 8.91
N ILE A 39 -3.66 -8.51 9.53
CA ILE A 39 -2.54 -8.25 10.44
C ILE A 39 -2.91 -8.78 11.83
N LEU A 40 -2.19 -9.80 12.28
CA LEU A 40 -2.36 -10.40 13.60
C LEU A 40 -1.61 -9.61 14.67
N ARG A 41 -0.47 -9.01 14.30
CA ARG A 41 0.33 -8.19 15.20
C ARG A 41 1.10 -7.11 14.47
N ASP A 42 0.87 -5.87 14.89
CA ASP A 42 1.55 -4.69 14.36
C ASP A 42 3.02 -4.61 14.78
N TYR A 43 3.79 -3.84 14.02
CA TYR A 43 5.12 -3.40 14.42
C TYR A 43 5.06 -2.62 15.74
N ARG A 44 5.98 -2.93 16.66
CA ARG A 44 6.19 -2.17 17.89
C ARG A 44 7.66 -1.86 18.07
N ALA A 45 8.02 -0.60 17.93
CA ALA A 45 9.39 -0.12 18.11
C ALA A 45 9.93 -0.51 19.51
N PRO A 46 11.12 -1.11 19.60
CA PRO A 46 11.83 -1.25 20.86
C PRO A 46 12.19 0.11 21.47
N ALA A 47 12.09 0.25 22.79
CA ALA A 47 12.49 1.47 23.50
C ALA A 47 14.03 1.68 23.51
N THR A 48 14.80 0.61 23.29
CA THR A 48 16.27 0.65 23.18
C THR A 48 16.71 -0.25 22.01
N PRO A 49 17.93 -0.09 21.45
CA PRO A 49 18.37 -0.85 20.27
C PRO A 49 18.25 -2.36 20.38
N TRP A 50 18.39 -2.91 21.59
CA TRP A 50 18.28 -4.34 21.90
C TRP A 50 17.10 -4.67 22.83
N GLY A 51 16.22 -3.70 23.07
CA GLY A 51 15.06 -3.86 23.93
C GLY A 51 13.98 -4.75 23.31
N ALA A 52 13.02 -5.12 24.16
CA ALA A 52 11.82 -5.82 23.74
C ALA A 52 10.98 -4.94 22.79
N GLY A 53 10.40 -5.58 21.78
CA GLY A 53 9.55 -4.96 20.77
C GLY A 53 9.01 -6.01 19.81
N HIS A 54 8.33 -5.56 18.76
CA HIS A 54 7.89 -6.41 17.66
C HIS A 54 8.45 -5.82 16.35
N ARG A 55 9.57 -6.39 15.88
CA ARG A 55 10.40 -5.80 14.79
C ARG A 55 9.90 -6.15 13.39
N GLY A 56 8.64 -6.51 13.26
CA GLY A 56 8.01 -6.89 12.00
C GLY A 56 6.48 -6.89 12.13
N LEU A 57 5.82 -7.38 11.09
CA LEU A 57 4.38 -7.62 11.09
C LEU A 57 4.13 -9.12 11.09
N ASP A 58 3.16 -9.56 11.90
CA ASP A 58 2.64 -10.93 11.81
C ASP A 58 1.38 -10.88 10.94
N ILE A 59 1.43 -11.54 9.79
CA ILE A 59 0.33 -11.56 8.81
C ILE A 59 -0.22 -12.97 8.74
N ARG A 60 -1.55 -13.11 8.73
CA ARG A 60 -2.18 -14.42 8.55
C ARG A 60 -2.01 -14.88 7.09
N ALA A 61 -1.37 -16.03 6.90
CA ALA A 61 -1.31 -16.70 5.61
C ALA A 61 -2.44 -17.72 5.48
N SER A 62 -3.19 -17.66 4.37
CA SER A 62 -4.24 -18.64 4.05
C SER A 62 -3.71 -19.92 3.39
N SER A 63 -2.47 -19.89 2.89
CA SER A 63 -1.77 -21.02 2.27
C SER A 63 -0.28 -21.00 2.64
N GLN A 64 0.46 -22.01 2.18
CA GLN A 64 1.92 -22.08 2.35
C GLN A 64 2.69 -21.32 1.27
N ASP A 65 2.00 -20.89 0.20
CA ASP A 65 2.61 -20.14 -0.89
C ASP A 65 2.76 -18.67 -0.51
N LEU A 66 3.99 -18.18 -0.51
CA LEU A 66 4.33 -16.81 -0.17
C LEU A 66 5.03 -16.13 -1.35
N PHE A 67 4.82 -14.81 -1.46
CA PHE A 67 5.40 -13.97 -2.50
C PHE A 67 6.46 -13.05 -1.90
N ALA A 68 7.50 -12.75 -2.67
CA ALA A 68 8.42 -11.68 -2.31
C ALA A 68 7.68 -10.34 -2.42
N PRO A 69 7.69 -9.48 -1.38
CA PRO A 69 7.05 -8.17 -1.42
C PRO A 69 7.63 -7.24 -2.49
N THR A 70 8.87 -7.45 -2.90
CA THR A 70 9.53 -6.69 -3.95
C THR A 70 10.60 -7.55 -4.62
N SER A 71 11.13 -7.07 -5.74
CA SER A 71 12.26 -7.66 -6.44
C SER A 71 13.52 -7.60 -5.57
N GLY A 72 14.33 -8.66 -5.62
CA GLY A 72 15.59 -8.72 -4.90
C GLY A 72 16.29 -10.06 -5.07
N VAL A 73 17.36 -10.26 -4.32
CA VAL A 73 18.16 -11.49 -4.33
C VAL A 73 18.08 -12.16 -2.98
N VAL A 74 17.85 -13.48 -2.95
CA VAL A 74 17.90 -14.24 -1.70
C VAL A 74 19.33 -14.20 -1.14
N SER A 75 19.52 -13.54 0.00
CA SER A 75 20.80 -13.45 0.70
C SER A 75 20.96 -14.51 1.78
N TYR A 76 19.86 -15.08 2.27
CA TYR A 76 19.85 -16.19 3.21
C TYR A 76 18.57 -17.02 3.08
N SER A 77 18.68 -18.34 3.21
CA SER A 77 17.56 -19.27 3.37
C SER A 77 17.98 -20.42 4.27
N GLY A 78 17.30 -20.61 5.40
CA GLY A 78 17.65 -21.65 6.36
C GLY A 78 16.95 -21.50 7.71
N PHE A 79 17.43 -22.24 8.71
CA PHE A 79 16.91 -22.17 10.07
C PHE A 79 17.76 -21.26 10.97
N VAL A 80 17.08 -20.38 11.71
CA VAL A 80 17.65 -19.60 12.81
C VAL A 80 17.04 -20.09 14.12
N VAL A 81 17.85 -20.78 14.92
CA VAL A 81 17.46 -21.47 16.16
C VAL A 81 16.36 -22.52 15.93
N ASN A 82 15.11 -22.10 15.77
CA ASN A 82 13.93 -22.94 15.60
C ASN A 82 12.93 -22.39 14.56
N ARG A 83 13.35 -21.43 13.74
CA ARG A 83 12.48 -20.76 12.75
C ARG A 83 13.10 -20.84 11.37
N GLY A 84 12.31 -21.21 10.36
CA GLY A 84 12.68 -21.02 8.96
C GLY A 84 12.69 -19.53 8.65
N VAL A 85 13.78 -19.05 8.06
CA VAL A 85 14.02 -17.65 7.72
C VAL A 85 14.49 -17.56 6.28
N LEU A 86 13.87 -16.65 5.53
CA LEU A 86 14.27 -16.23 4.19
C LEU A 86 14.56 -14.73 4.24
N THR A 87 15.73 -14.32 3.76
CA THR A 87 16.11 -12.91 3.64
C THR A 87 16.30 -12.57 2.17
N VAL A 88 15.66 -11.49 1.73
CA VAL A 88 15.80 -10.93 0.39
C VAL A 88 16.51 -9.59 0.50
N LEU A 89 17.69 -9.48 -0.13
CA LEU A 89 18.42 -8.23 -0.26
C LEU A 89 17.83 -7.44 -1.43
N THR A 90 17.47 -6.18 -1.18
CA THR A 90 16.96 -5.27 -2.20
C THR A 90 18.05 -4.28 -2.62
N ASP A 91 17.80 -3.50 -3.68
CA ASP A 91 18.69 -2.42 -4.12
C ASP A 91 18.84 -1.29 -3.08
N THR A 92 17.83 -1.12 -2.21
CA THR A 92 17.82 -0.11 -1.15
C THR A 92 18.40 -0.56 0.20
N GLY A 93 18.78 -1.84 0.33
CA GLY A 93 19.30 -2.44 1.56
C GLY A 93 18.27 -3.29 2.28
#